data_AF-A0A8I3ARY7-F1
#
_entry.id   AF-A0A8I3ARY7-F1
#
_cell.length_a   1.000
_cell.length_b   1.000
_cell.length_c   1.000
_cell.angle_alpha   90.00
_cell.angle_beta   90.00
_cell.angle_gamma   90.00
#
_symmetry.space_group_name_H-M   'P 1'
#
loop_
_entity.id
_entity.type
_entity.pdbx_description
1 polymer ?
#
loop_
_entity_poly.entity_id
_entity_poly.type
_entity_poly.pdbx_seq_one_letter_code
_entity_poly.pdbx_strand_id
1 'polypeptide(L)'
;MAMDIANPKRILALAAHDRQDDLAHFLGALTGTTPEPSTAASATPSLAGTSHVLPLTTSYYTATVPVWLDLVADATADADDDWAATFLAPEAREVLDALGGVVVVLPVARGVAAARGLVEQVGRVVREGLGGWGWDGVGLAVGVGAGAGAGGGRTEEEEQGEWEDLCGAAGLEFVRVRGVEEDKGKNEFGEKMGVHRVLEALEANDWDQGDIPSDLEDELGGLEDGKDDPESLDFGVDRADFEGLRQAIWGLDTDPRAEGDGDAEARGSGSQDEPLDEAAEVEKLESAMRKLQAVRDMSAGLPEEQRKKMAAKAVNEVMKDL
;
A
#
# COMPACT_ATOMS: atom_id res chain seq x y z
N MET A 1 0.97 14.11 -26.98
CA MET A 1 1.30 15.06 -25.89
C MET A 1 1.30 14.24 -24.62
N ALA A 2 2.22 14.50 -23.69
CA ALA A 2 2.15 13.87 -22.38
C ALA A 2 0.85 14.33 -21.69
N MET A 3 0.15 13.40 -21.04
CA MET A 3 -1.04 13.69 -20.22
C MET A 3 -0.61 14.47 -18.97
N ASP A 4 -1.40 15.45 -18.54
CA ASP A 4 -1.13 16.16 -17.30
C ASP A 4 -2.03 15.60 -16.20
N ILE A 5 -1.44 15.05 -15.14
CA ILE A 5 -2.19 14.51 -14.00
C ILE A 5 -2.36 15.65 -12.99
N ALA A 6 -3.55 16.25 -12.97
CA ALA A 6 -3.83 17.42 -12.12
C ALA A 6 -3.90 17.05 -10.63
N ASN A 7 -4.46 15.89 -10.30
CA ASN A 7 -4.72 15.43 -8.93
C ASN A 7 -4.06 14.07 -8.66
N PRO A 8 -2.71 14.00 -8.60
CA PRO A 8 -2.02 12.73 -8.43
C PRO A 8 -2.20 12.15 -7.02
N LYS A 9 -2.16 10.83 -6.89
CA LYS A 9 -1.92 10.12 -5.61
C LYS A 9 -0.65 10.64 -4.94
N ARG A 10 -0.50 10.38 -3.65
CA ARG A 10 0.55 10.96 -2.80
C ARG A 10 1.61 9.94 -2.42
N ILE A 11 2.78 10.44 -2.08
CA ILE A 11 3.87 9.64 -1.50
C ILE A 11 3.91 9.89 -0.01
N LEU A 12 3.95 8.82 0.80
CA LEU A 12 4.34 8.88 2.20
C LEU A 12 5.85 8.59 2.32
N ALA A 13 6.63 9.60 2.70
CA ALA A 13 8.07 9.48 2.89
C ALA A 13 8.43 9.46 4.39
N LEU A 14 9.10 8.38 4.81
CA LEU A 14 9.31 8.02 6.20
C LEU A 14 10.79 7.89 6.53
N ALA A 15 11.16 8.24 7.75
CA ALA A 15 12.44 7.89 8.34
C ALA A 15 12.30 7.69 9.86
N ALA A 16 13.31 7.11 10.49
CA ALA A 16 13.40 7.14 11.94
C ALA A 16 13.56 8.59 12.43
N HIS A 17 13.01 8.91 13.61
CA HIS A 17 12.98 10.26 14.16
C HIS A 17 14.36 10.94 14.23
N ASP A 18 15.39 10.18 14.57
CA ASP A 18 16.76 10.68 14.67
C ASP A 18 17.51 10.71 13.32
N ARG A 19 16.83 10.37 12.21
CA ARG A 19 17.34 10.32 10.84
C ARG A 19 16.62 11.29 9.88
N GLN A 20 15.97 12.31 10.43
CA GLN A 20 15.32 13.37 9.65
C GLN A 20 16.27 14.02 8.61
N ASP A 21 17.54 14.22 8.96
CA ASP A 21 18.51 14.84 8.07
C ASP A 21 18.78 14.00 6.81
N ASP A 22 18.75 12.66 6.92
CA ASP A 22 18.92 11.81 5.74
C ASP A 22 17.70 11.82 4.84
N LEU A 23 16.49 11.88 5.43
CA LEU A 23 15.26 12.07 4.67
C LEU A 23 15.32 13.39 3.89
N ALA A 24 15.72 14.48 4.54
CA ALA A 24 15.88 15.78 3.90
C ALA A 24 16.92 15.75 2.76
N HIS A 25 18.07 15.12 3.01
CA HIS A 25 19.15 15.01 2.03
C HIS A 25 18.73 14.18 0.81
N PHE A 26 18.10 13.03 1.05
CA PHE A 26 17.58 12.16 0.01
C PHE A 26 16.50 12.86 -0.83
N LEU A 27 15.54 13.54 -0.20
CA LEU A 27 14.51 14.30 -0.91
C LEU A 27 15.11 15.47 -1.69
N GLY A 28 16.15 16.12 -1.17
CA GLY A 28 16.94 17.10 -1.91
C GLY A 28 17.58 16.53 -3.17
N ALA A 29 18.13 15.32 -3.09
CA ALA A 29 18.71 14.63 -4.23
C ALA A 29 17.64 14.16 -5.25
N LEU A 30 16.47 13.72 -4.77
CA LEU A 30 15.39 13.19 -5.59
C LEU A 30 14.60 14.30 -6.30
N THR A 31 14.27 15.39 -5.60
CA THR A 31 13.39 16.46 -6.09
C THR A 31 14.14 17.70 -6.56
N GLY A 32 15.43 17.82 -6.25
CA GLY A 32 16.24 19.01 -6.48
C GLY A 32 16.04 20.13 -5.44
N THR A 33 15.10 19.98 -4.49
CA THR A 33 14.87 20.94 -3.40
C THR A 33 14.79 20.23 -2.06
N THR A 34 15.38 20.81 -1.02
CA THR A 34 15.39 20.21 0.32
C THR A 34 14.17 20.67 1.11
N PRO A 35 13.41 19.76 1.74
CA PRO A 35 12.29 20.16 2.58
C PRO A 35 12.77 20.89 3.83
N GLU A 36 12.02 21.92 4.25
CA GLU A 36 12.32 22.71 5.44
C GLU A 36 11.54 22.20 6.66
N PRO A 37 12.21 21.94 7.80
CA PRO A 37 11.54 21.56 9.04
C PRO A 37 10.59 22.65 9.56
N SER A 38 9.45 22.24 10.08
CA SER A 38 8.47 23.11 10.73
C SER A 38 8.63 23.10 12.25
N THR A 39 8.38 24.25 12.88
CA THR A 39 8.29 24.40 14.35
C THR A 39 6.84 24.57 14.82
N ALA A 40 5.86 24.29 13.96
CA ALA A 40 4.45 24.52 14.26
C ALA A 40 3.91 23.58 15.36
N ALA A 41 4.35 22.32 15.39
CA ALA A 41 3.86 21.30 16.31
C ALA A 41 4.70 21.16 17.60
N SER A 42 5.96 21.63 17.59
CA SER A 42 6.89 21.53 18.73
C SER A 42 7.94 22.63 18.67
N ALA A 43 8.55 22.94 19.81
CA ALA A 43 9.67 23.88 19.90
C ALA A 43 10.93 23.41 19.14
N THR A 44 11.03 22.10 18.88
CA THR A 44 12.10 21.50 18.07
C THR A 44 11.66 21.39 16.61
N PRO A 45 12.48 21.88 15.64
CA PRO A 45 12.16 21.81 14.22
C PRO A 45 12.03 20.34 13.75
N SER A 46 10.92 20.00 13.10
CA SER A 46 10.61 18.65 12.66
C SER A 46 10.05 18.62 11.23
N LEU A 47 10.39 17.57 10.46
CA LEU A 47 9.77 17.26 9.17
C LEU A 47 8.46 16.47 9.34
N ALA A 48 8.21 15.87 10.50
CA ALA A 48 7.00 15.10 10.73
C ALA A 48 5.74 15.97 10.55
N GLY A 49 4.78 15.47 9.76
CA GLY A 49 3.54 16.18 9.43
C GLY A 49 3.72 17.35 8.45
N THR A 50 4.90 17.49 7.82
CA THR A 50 5.12 18.48 6.76
C THR A 50 4.92 17.86 5.37
N SER A 51 4.95 18.69 4.33
CA SER A 51 4.82 18.23 2.96
C SER A 51 5.90 18.83 2.05
N HIS A 52 6.21 18.09 1.00
CA HIS A 52 7.13 18.44 -0.08
C HIS A 52 6.52 18.06 -1.43
N VAL A 53 7.21 18.35 -2.53
CA VAL A 53 6.71 18.04 -3.88
C VAL A 53 7.76 17.37 -4.73
N LEU A 54 7.32 16.39 -5.53
CA LEU A 54 8.14 15.71 -6.52
C LEU A 54 7.58 15.98 -7.93
N PRO A 55 8.25 16.84 -8.73
CA PRO A 55 7.89 17.01 -10.13
C PRO A 55 8.35 15.80 -10.95
N LEU A 56 7.42 15.12 -11.61
CA LEU A 56 7.67 14.02 -12.54
C LEU A 56 7.39 14.47 -13.97
N THR A 57 8.29 14.14 -14.88
CA THR A 57 8.14 14.43 -16.30
C THR A 57 8.61 13.24 -17.11
N THR A 58 7.65 12.50 -17.67
CA THR A 58 7.92 11.34 -18.51
C THR A 58 7.50 11.63 -19.96
N SER A 59 7.71 10.64 -20.84
CA SER A 59 7.18 10.73 -22.21
C SER A 59 5.65 10.57 -22.28
N TYR A 60 5.04 10.05 -21.23
CA TYR A 60 3.62 9.69 -21.19
C TYR A 60 2.80 10.67 -20.37
N TYR A 61 3.36 11.18 -19.27
CA TYR A 61 2.66 12.10 -18.39
C TYR A 61 3.59 13.14 -17.71
N THR A 62 2.98 14.20 -17.21
CA THR A 62 3.54 15.14 -16.24
C THR A 62 2.69 15.13 -14.99
N ALA A 63 3.32 15.20 -13.82
CA ALA A 63 2.62 15.28 -12.54
C ALA A 63 3.48 16.01 -11.52
N THR A 64 2.86 16.75 -10.61
CA THR A 64 3.53 17.25 -9.40
C THR A 64 3.01 16.47 -8.22
N VAL A 65 3.72 15.40 -7.85
CA VAL A 65 3.29 14.44 -6.83
C VAL A 65 3.54 15.03 -5.42
N PRO A 66 2.52 15.16 -4.57
CA PRO A 66 2.70 15.57 -3.18
C PRO A 66 3.42 14.48 -2.39
N VAL A 67 4.38 14.89 -1.56
CA VAL A 67 5.14 14.02 -0.67
C VAL A 67 4.84 14.41 0.77
N TRP A 68 4.12 13.57 1.50
CA TRP A 68 3.89 13.72 2.93
C TRP A 68 5.08 13.16 3.70
N LEU A 69 5.57 13.93 4.66
CA LEU A 69 6.75 13.59 5.44
C LEU A 69 6.34 13.20 6.85
N ASP A 70 6.80 12.03 7.29
CA ASP A 70 6.56 11.59 8.65
C ASP A 70 7.80 10.91 9.25
N LEU A 71 7.87 10.92 10.57
CA LEU A 71 9.00 10.40 11.34
C LEU A 71 8.50 9.41 12.38
N VAL A 72 9.02 8.19 12.29
CA VAL A 72 8.62 7.10 13.19
C VAL A 72 9.61 7.06 14.35
N ALA A 73 9.10 7.02 15.58
CA ALA A 73 9.93 6.78 16.75
C ALA A 73 10.66 5.44 16.60
N ASP A 74 11.87 5.34 17.13
CA ASP A 74 12.67 4.12 16.99
C ASP A 74 11.89 2.94 17.60
N ALA A 75 11.42 2.06 16.73
CA ALA A 75 10.56 0.93 17.05
C ALA A 75 11.40 -0.17 17.73
N THR A 76 11.83 0.11 18.95
CA THR A 76 12.29 -0.93 19.85
C THR A 76 11.09 -1.77 20.25
N ALA A 77 11.28 -3.06 20.52
CA ALA A 77 10.19 -3.99 20.84
C ALA A 77 9.31 -3.57 22.06
N ASP A 78 9.74 -2.54 22.80
CA ASP A 78 9.11 -1.99 24.00
C ASP A 78 8.54 -0.57 23.79
N ALA A 79 8.47 -0.06 22.55
CA ALA A 79 7.87 1.25 22.28
C ALA A 79 6.34 1.17 22.35
N ASP A 80 5.72 1.88 23.29
CA ASP A 80 4.26 2.05 23.41
C ASP A 80 3.64 2.85 22.24
N ASP A 81 4.47 3.31 21.30
CA ASP A 81 4.07 4.09 20.14
C ASP A 81 3.96 3.18 18.90
N ASP A 82 2.76 2.62 18.70
CA ASP A 82 2.41 1.83 17.52
C ASP A 82 1.96 2.76 16.38
N TRP A 83 2.94 3.39 15.72
CA TRP A 83 2.68 4.27 14.57
C TRP A 83 1.86 3.58 13.48
N ALA A 84 2.05 2.27 13.27
CA ALA A 84 1.23 1.53 12.31
C ALA A 84 -0.25 1.47 12.73
N ALA A 85 -0.56 1.38 14.04
CA ALA A 85 -1.94 1.39 14.50
C ALA A 85 -2.67 2.71 14.24
N THR A 86 -1.97 3.85 14.22
CA THR A 86 -2.61 5.14 13.91
C THR A 86 -3.00 5.23 12.44
N PHE A 87 -2.17 4.69 11.54
CA PHE A 87 -2.48 4.60 10.11
C PHE A 87 -3.54 3.54 9.78
N LEU A 88 -3.66 2.49 10.60
CA LEU A 88 -4.66 1.43 10.43
C LEU A 88 -5.98 1.73 11.15
N ALA A 89 -6.08 2.88 11.82
CA ALA A 89 -7.31 3.32 12.44
C ALA A 89 -8.38 3.64 11.37
N PRO A 90 -9.67 3.38 11.61
CA PRO A 90 -10.74 3.68 10.64
C PRO A 90 -10.74 5.14 10.17
N GLU A 91 -10.37 6.07 11.05
CA GLU A 91 -10.29 7.50 10.77
C GLU A 91 -9.15 7.86 9.79
N ALA A 92 -8.15 6.99 9.64
CA ALA A 92 -7.03 7.18 8.72
C ALA A 92 -7.27 6.57 7.33
N ARG A 93 -8.46 6.00 7.07
CA ARG A 93 -8.77 5.35 5.78
C ARG A 93 -8.61 6.30 4.59
N GLU A 94 -9.07 7.54 4.70
CA GLU A 94 -8.89 8.56 3.65
C GLU A 94 -7.40 8.85 3.37
N VAL A 95 -6.55 8.78 4.41
CA VAL A 95 -5.11 8.97 4.27
C VAL A 95 -4.51 7.83 3.46
N LEU A 96 -4.92 6.58 3.75
CA LEU A 96 -4.45 5.39 3.03
C LEU A 96 -4.91 5.38 1.56
N ASP A 97 -6.16 5.72 1.29
CA ASP A 97 -6.72 5.78 -0.07
C ASP A 97 -6.02 6.83 -0.95
N ALA A 98 -5.50 7.89 -0.34
CA ALA A 98 -4.72 8.92 -1.03
C ALA A 98 -3.29 8.49 -1.40
N LEU A 99 -2.78 7.35 -0.90
CA LEU A 99 -1.41 6.91 -1.12
C LEU A 99 -1.27 6.10 -2.41
N GLY A 100 -0.35 6.56 -3.27
CA GLY A 100 0.14 5.84 -4.44
C GLY A 100 1.59 5.40 -4.29
N GLY A 101 2.29 5.86 -3.25
CA GLY A 101 3.65 5.43 -2.97
C GLY A 101 4.02 5.54 -1.49
N VAL A 102 4.91 4.65 -1.06
CA VAL A 102 5.53 4.65 0.26
C VAL A 102 7.04 4.56 0.07
N VAL A 103 7.78 5.49 0.67
CA VAL A 103 9.24 5.55 0.60
C VAL A 103 9.81 5.61 2.00
N VAL A 104 10.59 4.62 2.42
CA VAL A 104 11.25 4.63 3.73
C VAL A 104 12.76 4.80 3.58
N VAL A 105 13.35 5.79 4.26
CA VAL A 105 14.78 6.06 4.24
C VAL A 105 15.46 5.34 5.41
N LEU A 106 16.39 4.45 5.09
CA LEU A 106 17.01 3.51 6.03
C LEU A 106 18.53 3.73 6.12
N PRO A 107 19.09 3.91 7.32
CA PRO A 107 20.52 4.13 7.45
C PRO A 107 21.33 2.83 7.41
N VAL A 108 21.92 2.52 6.25
CA VAL A 108 22.63 1.25 6.03
C VAL A 108 23.75 1.03 7.04
N ALA A 109 24.47 2.10 7.42
CA ALA A 109 25.56 2.05 8.39
C ALA A 109 25.15 1.57 9.80
N ARG A 110 23.85 1.64 10.16
CA ARG A 110 23.34 1.10 11.44
C ARG A 110 23.00 -0.39 11.39
N GLY A 111 22.94 -0.95 10.19
CA GLY A 111 22.63 -2.35 9.94
C GLY A 111 21.14 -2.69 10.02
N VAL A 112 20.81 -3.86 9.47
CA VAL A 112 19.45 -4.39 9.31
C VAL A 112 18.70 -4.50 10.64
N ALA A 113 19.40 -4.87 11.72
CA ALA A 113 18.79 -5.03 13.04
C ALA A 113 18.19 -3.72 13.58
N ALA A 114 18.83 -2.58 13.33
CA ALA A 114 18.33 -1.28 13.78
C ALA A 114 17.13 -0.80 12.96
N ALA A 115 17.08 -1.14 11.66
CA ALA A 115 15.98 -0.76 10.78
C ALA A 115 14.75 -1.68 10.87
N ARG A 116 14.91 -2.88 11.44
CA ARG A 116 13.89 -3.94 11.46
C ARG A 116 12.54 -3.44 11.96
N GLY A 117 12.51 -2.79 13.13
CA GLY A 117 11.26 -2.32 13.72
C GLY A 117 10.50 -1.34 12.81
N LEU A 118 11.22 -0.38 12.23
CA LEU A 118 10.65 0.58 11.27
C LEU A 118 10.08 -0.13 10.03
N VAL A 119 10.86 -1.03 9.42
CA VAL A 119 10.42 -1.76 8.21
C VAL A 119 9.23 -2.66 8.50
N GLU A 120 9.18 -3.29 9.68
CA GLU A 120 8.05 -4.12 10.10
C GLU A 120 6.77 -3.29 10.33
N GLN A 121 6.88 -2.09 10.90
CA GLN A 121 5.73 -1.18 11.04
C GLN A 121 5.22 -0.68 9.68
N VAL A 122 6.11 -0.23 8.79
CA VAL A 122 5.72 0.18 7.43
C VAL A 122 5.10 -1.00 6.67
N GLY A 123 5.71 -2.17 6.75
CA GLY A 123 5.19 -3.38 6.10
C GLY A 123 3.83 -3.81 6.64
N ARG A 124 3.52 -3.52 7.90
CA ARG A 124 2.18 -3.73 8.47
C ARG A 124 1.16 -2.79 7.81
N VAL A 125 1.47 -1.50 7.67
CA VAL A 125 0.59 -0.53 6.98
C VAL A 125 0.39 -0.90 5.51
N VAL A 126 1.46 -1.30 4.81
CA VAL A 126 1.35 -1.76 3.41
C VAL A 126 0.47 -3.00 3.29
N ARG A 127 0.63 -3.99 4.17
CA ARG A 127 -0.11 -5.25 4.11
C ARG A 127 -1.57 -5.13 4.54
N GLU A 128 -1.81 -4.49 5.67
CA GLU A 128 -3.12 -4.42 6.33
C GLU A 128 -3.93 -3.20 5.86
N GLY A 129 -3.26 -2.07 5.59
CA GLY A 129 -3.91 -0.80 5.24
C GLY A 129 -4.03 -0.58 3.73
N LEU A 130 -2.96 -0.79 2.97
CA LEU A 130 -2.93 -0.51 1.53
C LEU A 130 -3.41 -1.67 0.66
N GLY A 131 -3.71 -2.83 1.26
CA GLY A 131 -4.19 -4.03 0.56
C GLY A 131 -3.11 -5.03 0.17
N GLY A 132 -1.87 -4.83 0.63
CA GLY A 132 -0.74 -5.75 0.44
C GLY A 132 -0.46 -6.01 -1.03
N TRP A 133 -0.52 -7.28 -1.44
CA TRP A 133 -0.25 -7.69 -2.83
C TRP A 133 -1.26 -7.15 -3.85
N GLY A 134 -2.44 -6.73 -3.39
CA GLY A 134 -3.46 -6.13 -4.26
C GLY A 134 -3.30 -4.62 -4.45
N TRP A 135 -2.38 -3.99 -3.71
CA TRP A 135 -2.08 -2.58 -3.85
C TRP A 135 -1.33 -2.32 -5.16
N ASP A 136 -1.75 -1.28 -5.88
CA ASP A 136 -1.19 -0.88 -7.18
C ASP A 136 -0.12 0.22 -7.07
N GLY A 137 0.17 0.68 -5.85
CA GLY A 137 1.18 1.69 -5.60
C GLY A 137 2.61 1.14 -5.50
N VAL A 138 3.54 2.06 -5.30
CA VAL A 138 4.98 1.79 -5.27
C VAL A 138 5.56 1.83 -3.85
N GLY A 139 6.14 0.72 -3.39
CA GLY A 139 6.80 0.61 -2.09
C GLY A 139 8.33 0.55 -2.22
N LEU A 140 9.05 1.52 -1.65
CA LEU A 140 10.51 1.64 -1.75
C LEU A 140 11.17 1.76 -0.37
N ALA A 141 12.23 1.00 -0.15
CA ALA A 141 13.13 1.13 0.97
C ALA A 141 14.49 1.65 0.49
N VAL A 142 14.81 2.90 0.81
CA VAL A 142 16.00 3.59 0.34
C VAL A 142 17.11 3.50 1.38
N GLY A 143 18.06 2.61 1.14
CA GLY A 143 19.24 2.46 1.98
C GLY A 143 20.26 3.57 1.73
N VAL A 144 20.39 4.51 2.66
CA VAL A 144 21.33 5.63 2.57
C VAL A 144 22.64 5.37 3.32
N GLY A 145 23.73 5.83 2.71
CA GLY A 145 25.08 5.80 3.30
C GLY A 145 25.91 4.56 2.93
N ALA A 146 27.19 4.62 3.32
CA ALA A 146 28.09 3.49 3.15
C ALA A 146 27.69 2.34 4.08
N GLY A 147 27.80 1.10 3.60
CA GLY A 147 27.62 -0.07 4.45
C GLY A 147 28.67 -0.16 5.53
N ALA A 148 28.50 -1.12 6.44
CA ALA A 148 29.60 -1.53 7.29
C ALA A 148 30.66 -2.18 6.38
N GLY A 149 31.58 -1.39 5.83
CA GLY A 149 32.65 -1.87 4.96
C GLY A 149 33.43 -3.03 5.62
N ALA A 150 34.29 -3.68 4.84
CA ALA A 150 35.00 -4.96 5.09
C ALA A 150 35.74 -5.18 6.44
N GLY A 151 35.55 -4.35 7.48
CA GLY A 151 35.96 -4.59 8.85
C GLY A 151 35.05 -5.53 9.65
N GLY A 152 33.86 -5.88 9.16
CA GLY A 152 32.90 -6.76 9.85
C GLY A 152 32.93 -8.24 9.43
N GLY A 153 33.78 -8.61 8.45
CA GLY A 153 33.86 -9.97 7.92
C GLY A 153 32.70 -10.40 7.00
N ARG A 154 31.69 -9.55 6.79
CA ARG A 154 30.60 -9.75 5.82
C ARG A 154 30.92 -9.09 4.48
N THR A 155 30.45 -9.72 3.41
CA THR A 155 30.54 -9.18 2.05
C THR A 155 29.41 -8.18 1.78
N GLU A 156 29.59 -7.30 0.79
CA GLU A 156 28.52 -6.37 0.39
C GLU A 156 27.29 -7.10 -0.16
N GLU A 157 27.48 -8.24 -0.83
CA GLU A 157 26.39 -9.09 -1.35
C GLU A 157 25.55 -9.69 -0.21
N GLU A 158 26.20 -10.17 0.86
CA GLU A 158 25.49 -10.67 2.04
C GLU A 158 24.70 -9.55 2.73
N GLU A 159 25.30 -8.37 2.90
CA GLU A 159 24.61 -7.20 3.48
C GLU A 159 23.40 -6.79 2.62
N GLN A 160 23.60 -6.73 1.30
CA GLN A 160 22.56 -6.40 0.33
C GLN A 160 21.40 -7.40 0.39
N GLY A 161 21.69 -8.70 0.41
CA GLY A 161 20.68 -9.76 0.49
C GLY A 161 19.86 -9.70 1.79
N GLU A 162 20.48 -9.41 2.93
CA GLU A 162 19.75 -9.24 4.19
C GLU A 162 18.77 -8.05 4.14
N TRP A 163 19.15 -6.94 3.50
CA TRP A 163 18.27 -5.78 3.30
C TRP A 163 17.12 -6.09 2.34
N GLU A 164 17.41 -6.74 1.22
CA GLU A 164 16.40 -7.16 0.24
C GLU A 164 15.38 -8.13 0.85
N ASP A 165 15.82 -9.11 1.65
CA ASP A 165 14.93 -10.04 2.35
C ASP A 165 14.04 -9.31 3.36
N LEU A 166 14.60 -8.40 4.16
CA LEU A 166 13.82 -7.63 5.15
C LEU A 166 12.78 -6.74 4.48
N CYS A 167 13.18 -5.97 3.46
CA CYS A 167 12.29 -5.02 2.79
C CYS A 167 11.26 -5.74 1.91
N GLY A 168 11.66 -6.80 1.21
CA GLY A 168 10.77 -7.60 0.38
C GLY A 168 9.67 -8.29 1.20
N ALA A 169 9.97 -8.76 2.42
CA ALA A 169 8.95 -9.29 3.33
C ALA A 169 7.93 -8.24 3.80
N ALA A 170 8.28 -6.95 3.74
CA ALA A 170 7.40 -5.80 4.01
C ALA A 170 6.68 -5.28 2.76
N GLY A 171 6.90 -5.86 1.57
CA GLY A 171 6.32 -5.37 0.31
C GLY A 171 7.05 -4.16 -0.26
N LEU A 172 8.33 -3.97 0.09
CA LEU A 172 9.14 -2.83 -0.35
C LEU A 172 10.34 -3.32 -1.19
N GLU A 173 10.62 -2.62 -2.29
CA GLU A 173 11.87 -2.82 -3.05
C GLU A 173 13.02 -2.06 -2.36
N PHE A 174 14.12 -2.76 -2.06
CA PHE A 174 15.30 -2.13 -1.47
C PHE A 174 16.20 -1.51 -2.55
N VAL A 175 16.49 -0.21 -2.43
CA VAL A 175 17.39 0.53 -3.33
C VAL A 175 18.49 1.19 -2.53
N ARG A 176 19.75 0.88 -2.87
CA ARG A 176 20.92 1.45 -2.20
C ARG A 176 21.34 2.77 -2.84
N VAL A 177 21.46 3.82 -2.02
CA VAL A 177 21.93 5.17 -2.37
C VAL A 177 23.16 5.50 -1.51
N ARG A 178 24.34 5.22 -2.06
CA ARG A 178 25.64 5.44 -1.41
C ARG A 178 26.11 6.91 -1.52
N GLY A 179 25.57 7.68 -2.46
CA GLY A 179 25.99 9.05 -2.75
C GLY A 179 27.34 9.13 -3.47
N VAL A 180 27.76 8.05 -4.13
CA VAL A 180 29.02 7.98 -4.90
C VAL A 180 28.75 8.08 -6.41
N GLU A 181 29.79 8.37 -7.21
CA GLU A 181 29.68 8.44 -8.68
C GLU A 181 29.11 7.17 -9.31
N GLU A 182 29.34 6.01 -8.69
CA GLU A 182 28.83 4.71 -9.14
C GLU A 182 27.29 4.65 -9.11
N ASP A 183 26.63 5.44 -8.25
CA ASP A 183 25.17 5.52 -8.18
C ASP A 183 24.55 6.34 -9.31
N LYS A 184 25.35 7.10 -10.07
CA LYS A 184 24.86 7.99 -11.14
C LYS A 184 24.66 7.26 -12.47
N GLY A 185 24.94 5.96 -12.51
CA GLY A 185 25.04 5.19 -13.74
C GLY A 185 24.06 4.03 -13.83
N LYS A 186 24.51 3.02 -14.55
CA LYS A 186 23.84 1.75 -14.71
C LYS A 186 24.74 0.64 -14.19
N ASN A 187 24.16 -0.42 -13.63
CA ASN A 187 24.91 -1.62 -13.28
C ASN A 187 25.42 -2.35 -14.55
N GLU A 188 26.12 -3.47 -14.35
CA GLU A 188 26.64 -4.30 -15.45
C GLU A 188 25.58 -4.85 -16.41
N PHE A 189 24.32 -4.86 -15.97
CA PHE A 189 23.15 -5.29 -16.74
C PHE A 189 22.42 -4.13 -17.43
N GLY A 190 22.88 -2.88 -17.24
CA GLY A 190 22.29 -1.69 -17.86
C GLY A 190 21.09 -1.11 -17.12
N GLU A 191 20.84 -1.56 -15.89
CA GLU A 191 19.75 -1.11 -15.01
C GLU A 191 20.18 0.12 -14.21
N LYS A 192 19.27 1.08 -13.99
CA LYS A 192 19.57 2.29 -13.20
C LYS A 192 19.83 1.92 -11.75
N MET A 193 20.68 2.69 -11.07
CA MET A 193 20.98 2.51 -9.64
C MET A 193 20.73 3.81 -8.85
N GLY A 194 20.82 3.72 -7.52
CA GLY A 194 20.74 4.87 -6.63
C GLY A 194 19.45 5.67 -6.79
N VAL A 195 19.57 7.00 -6.72
CA VAL A 195 18.42 7.92 -6.86
C VAL A 195 17.74 7.77 -8.22
N HIS A 196 18.48 7.41 -9.28
CA HIS A 196 17.89 7.19 -10.61
C HIS A 196 17.01 5.94 -10.68
N ARG A 197 17.30 4.90 -9.89
CA ARG A 197 16.43 3.73 -9.76
C ARG A 197 15.14 4.07 -9.02
N VAL A 198 15.25 4.82 -7.92
CA VAL A 198 14.09 5.33 -7.18
C VAL A 198 13.21 6.16 -8.10
N LEU A 199 13.80 7.13 -8.81
CA LEU A 199 13.05 7.99 -9.71
C LEU A 199 12.35 7.20 -10.82
N GLU A 200 13.01 6.20 -11.40
CA GLU A 200 12.39 5.32 -12.40
C GLU A 200 11.20 4.54 -11.86
N ALA A 201 11.30 4.00 -10.64
CA ALA A 201 10.20 3.29 -10.00
C ALA A 201 9.00 4.23 -9.77
N LEU A 202 9.26 5.48 -9.34
CA LEU A 202 8.22 6.50 -9.17
C LEU A 202 7.64 6.97 -10.51
N GLU A 203 8.45 7.11 -11.56
CA GLU A 203 7.99 7.46 -12.92
C GLU A 203 7.17 6.35 -13.60
N ALA A 204 7.33 5.10 -13.15
CA ALA A 204 6.60 3.95 -13.67
C ALA A 204 5.26 3.70 -12.95
N ASN A 205 5.05 4.36 -11.80
CA ASN A 205 3.83 4.22 -11.01
C ASN A 205 2.64 4.96 -11.66
N ASP A 206 1.44 4.41 -11.50
CA ASP A 206 0.21 5.10 -11.89
C ASP A 206 -0.21 6.08 -10.78
N TRP A 207 -0.10 7.37 -11.09
CA TRP A 207 -0.44 8.44 -10.15
C TRP A 207 -1.86 8.94 -10.31
N ASP A 208 -2.57 8.51 -11.35
CA ASP A 208 -3.94 8.95 -11.54
C ASP A 208 -4.82 8.39 -10.40
N GLN A 209 -5.53 9.26 -9.69
CA GLN A 209 -6.49 8.83 -8.68
C GLN A 209 -7.77 8.24 -9.32
N GLY A 210 -7.84 8.25 -10.65
CA GLY A 210 -9.10 8.24 -11.36
C GLY A 210 -9.76 9.60 -11.21
N ASP A 211 -10.64 9.95 -12.14
CA ASP A 211 -11.50 11.11 -11.93
C ASP A 211 -12.31 10.88 -10.65
N ILE A 212 -11.92 11.54 -9.56
CA ILE A 212 -12.89 11.94 -8.56
C ILE A 212 -13.91 12.74 -9.38
N PRO A 213 -15.17 12.28 -9.52
CA PRO A 213 -16.15 13.05 -10.25
C PRO A 213 -16.11 14.47 -9.71
N SER A 214 -16.01 15.50 -10.55
CA SER A 214 -15.95 16.89 -10.06
C SER A 214 -17.14 17.22 -9.14
N ASP A 215 -18.20 16.42 -9.24
CA ASP A 215 -19.35 16.41 -8.35
C ASP A 215 -19.00 16.20 -6.86
N LEU A 216 -17.91 15.50 -6.50
CA LEU A 216 -17.47 15.33 -5.10
C LEU A 216 -16.68 16.56 -4.59
N GLU A 217 -16.02 17.30 -5.48
CA GLU A 217 -15.34 18.56 -5.14
C GLU A 217 -16.38 19.67 -4.90
N ASP A 218 -17.50 19.64 -5.65
CA ASP A 218 -18.68 20.46 -5.40
C ASP A 218 -19.49 19.99 -4.16
N GLU A 219 -19.49 18.69 -3.84
CA GLU A 219 -20.22 18.12 -2.68
C GLU A 219 -19.57 18.49 -1.33
N LEU A 220 -18.23 18.60 -1.26
CA LEU A 220 -17.55 19.14 -0.06
C LEU A 220 -17.70 20.66 0.08
N GLY A 221 -18.01 21.37 -1.01
CA GLY A 221 -18.34 22.80 -1.03
C GLY A 221 -19.83 23.11 -0.88
N GLY A 222 -20.69 22.08 -0.88
CA GLY A 222 -22.14 22.18 -1.08
C GLY A 222 -23.00 21.72 0.10
N LEU A 223 -22.45 21.59 1.31
CA LEU A 223 -23.23 21.28 2.54
C LEU A 223 -24.16 22.43 3.01
N GLU A 224 -24.49 23.38 2.13
CA GLU A 224 -25.62 24.28 2.30
C GLU A 224 -26.64 24.06 1.17
N ASP A 225 -27.76 23.46 1.57
CA ASP A 225 -29.08 23.44 0.93
C ASP A 225 -29.43 22.16 0.14
N GLY A 226 -30.22 21.32 0.79
CA GLY A 226 -30.61 20.00 0.30
C GLY A 226 -31.71 20.01 -0.76
N LYS A 227 -31.71 18.93 -1.55
CA LYS A 227 -32.86 18.12 -2.00
C LYS A 227 -32.38 17.11 -3.05
N ASP A 228 -32.13 15.89 -2.59
CA ASP A 228 -31.97 14.73 -3.48
C ASP A 228 -33.33 14.23 -3.96
N ASP A 229 -33.46 14.01 -5.27
CA ASP A 229 -34.60 13.33 -5.89
C ASP A 229 -34.10 11.98 -6.45
N PRO A 230 -34.53 10.83 -5.90
CA PRO A 230 -33.85 9.53 -6.07
C PRO A 230 -34.31 8.69 -7.28
N GLU A 231 -34.66 9.29 -8.43
CA GLU A 231 -35.25 8.54 -9.56
C GLU A 231 -34.61 8.77 -10.94
N SER A 232 -33.28 8.98 -11.05
CA SER A 232 -32.69 9.13 -12.41
C SER A 232 -31.32 8.51 -12.66
N LEU A 233 -31.06 7.29 -12.17
CA LEU A 233 -29.95 6.47 -12.69
C LEU A 233 -30.48 5.16 -13.28
N ASP A 234 -30.82 5.25 -14.57
CA ASP A 234 -31.14 4.14 -15.47
C ASP A 234 -29.86 3.34 -15.78
N PHE A 235 -29.51 2.41 -14.89
CA PHE A 235 -28.60 1.31 -15.22
C PHE A 235 -29.49 0.16 -15.71
N GLY A 236 -29.48 -0.07 -17.03
CA GLY A 236 -30.29 -1.08 -17.71
C GLY A 236 -29.91 -2.52 -17.36
N VAL A 237 -30.11 -2.92 -16.11
CA VAL A 237 -29.98 -4.29 -15.60
C VAL A 237 -31.27 -4.60 -14.85
N ASP A 238 -32.15 -5.35 -15.51
CA ASP A 238 -33.44 -5.72 -14.92
C ASP A 238 -33.24 -6.71 -13.76
N ARG A 239 -33.96 -6.46 -12.67
CA ARG A 239 -33.96 -7.25 -11.41
C ARG A 239 -34.20 -8.75 -11.62
N ALA A 240 -34.86 -9.12 -12.72
CA ALA A 240 -35.12 -10.51 -13.10
C ALA A 240 -33.85 -11.27 -13.53
N ASP A 241 -32.86 -10.58 -14.10
CA ASP A 241 -31.60 -11.20 -14.53
C ASP A 241 -30.68 -11.47 -13.33
N PHE A 242 -30.81 -10.68 -12.26
CA PHE A 242 -30.08 -10.88 -11.00
C PHE A 242 -30.61 -12.08 -10.21
N GLU A 243 -31.93 -12.32 -10.22
CA GLU A 243 -32.55 -13.47 -9.56
C GLU A 243 -32.20 -14.81 -10.24
N GLY A 244 -32.01 -14.82 -11.56
CA GLY A 244 -31.57 -15.99 -12.31
C GLY A 244 -30.13 -16.41 -11.98
N LEU A 245 -29.22 -15.44 -11.88
CA LEU A 245 -27.84 -15.67 -11.47
C LEU A 245 -27.74 -16.10 -10.01
N ARG A 246 -28.58 -15.51 -9.15
CA ARG A 246 -28.76 -15.85 -7.74
C ARG A 246 -29.24 -17.29 -7.54
N GLN A 247 -30.24 -17.73 -8.29
CA GLN A 247 -30.73 -19.12 -8.25
C GLN A 247 -29.74 -20.11 -8.84
N ALA A 248 -28.93 -19.72 -9.82
CA ALA A 248 -27.90 -20.58 -10.40
C ALA A 248 -26.72 -20.84 -9.44
N ILE A 249 -26.36 -19.85 -8.61
CA ILE A 249 -25.26 -19.95 -7.64
C ILE A 249 -25.70 -20.66 -6.35
N TRP A 250 -26.95 -20.45 -5.89
CA TRP A 250 -27.47 -21.06 -4.66
C TRP A 250 -28.31 -22.33 -4.86
N GLY A 251 -28.59 -22.72 -6.12
CA GLY A 251 -29.53 -23.80 -6.47
C GLY A 251 -28.93 -25.11 -7.00
N LEU A 252 -27.63 -25.36 -6.87
CA LEU A 252 -27.02 -26.65 -7.19
C LEU A 252 -26.01 -27.11 -6.13
N ASP A 253 -26.54 -27.64 -5.02
CA ASP A 253 -26.25 -29.02 -4.62
C ASP A 253 -27.09 -29.39 -3.41
N THR A 254 -28.29 -29.92 -3.66
CA THR A 254 -28.93 -30.98 -2.84
C THR A 254 -30.28 -31.33 -3.46
N ASP A 255 -30.33 -32.41 -4.25
CA ASP A 255 -31.23 -33.57 -4.08
C ASP A 255 -31.15 -34.50 -5.32
N PRO A 256 -31.71 -35.74 -5.34
CA PRO A 256 -32.46 -36.44 -4.29
C PRO A 256 -32.14 -37.92 -4.10
N ARG A 257 -32.56 -38.47 -2.94
CA ARG A 257 -33.37 -39.71 -2.78
C ARG A 257 -33.08 -40.41 -1.45
N ALA A 258 -33.98 -40.28 -0.49
CA ALA A 258 -34.69 -41.40 0.12
C ALA A 258 -35.70 -40.89 1.17
N GLU A 259 -36.89 -41.46 1.10
CA GLU A 259 -38.09 -41.20 1.88
C GLU A 259 -37.91 -41.40 3.39
N GLY A 260 -38.65 -40.65 4.22
CA GLY A 260 -38.75 -40.94 5.66
C GLY A 260 -39.42 -39.86 6.51
N ASP A 261 -40.74 -40.03 6.69
CA ASP A 261 -41.64 -39.53 7.73
C ASP A 261 -41.03 -39.14 9.11
N GLY A 262 -41.56 -38.08 9.74
CA GLY A 262 -41.25 -37.79 11.16
C GLY A 262 -41.47 -36.36 11.65
N ASP A 263 -42.51 -36.20 12.47
CA ASP A 263 -42.99 -35.07 13.26
C ASP A 263 -41.97 -34.26 14.12
N ALA A 264 -42.45 -33.08 14.55
CA ALA A 264 -42.22 -32.41 15.83
C ALA A 264 -41.15 -31.30 16.01
N GLU A 265 -41.72 -30.13 16.38
CA GLU A 265 -41.31 -29.22 17.46
C GLU A 265 -40.40 -28.02 17.16
N ALA A 266 -41.03 -26.86 17.40
CA ALA A 266 -40.50 -25.53 17.56
C ALA A 266 -39.24 -25.44 18.43
N ARG A 267 -38.33 -24.55 18.04
CA ARG A 267 -37.57 -23.69 18.95
C ARG A 267 -37.11 -22.44 18.21
N GLY A 268 -37.58 -21.30 18.68
CA GLY A 268 -37.22 -20.00 18.14
C GLY A 268 -35.75 -19.66 18.38
N SER A 269 -35.20 -18.91 17.43
CA SER A 269 -34.03 -18.08 17.63
C SER A 269 -34.33 -16.75 16.96
N GLY A 270 -34.67 -15.74 17.76
CA GLY A 270 -34.62 -14.37 17.31
C GLY A 270 -33.16 -13.95 17.25
N SER A 271 -32.59 -13.94 16.06
CA SER A 271 -31.40 -13.13 15.75
C SER A 271 -31.92 -11.83 15.14
N GLN A 272 -31.54 -10.74 15.77
CA GLN A 272 -31.78 -9.38 15.29
C GLN A 272 -31.15 -9.25 13.90
N ASP A 273 -31.97 -8.88 12.92
CA ASP A 273 -31.54 -8.37 11.63
C ASP A 273 -30.82 -7.04 11.87
N GLU A 274 -29.49 -7.08 11.96
CA GLU A 274 -28.65 -5.93 11.62
C GLU A 274 -28.56 -5.92 10.09
N PRO A 275 -28.82 -4.79 9.41
CA PRO A 275 -28.58 -4.70 7.98
C PRO A 275 -27.08 -4.87 7.73
N LEU A 276 -26.69 -6.03 7.23
CA LEU A 276 -25.35 -6.27 6.72
C LEU A 276 -25.14 -5.29 5.56
N ASP A 277 -24.10 -4.48 5.67
CA ASP A 277 -23.72 -3.52 4.65
C ASP A 277 -23.25 -4.29 3.41
N GLU A 278 -24.18 -4.52 2.49
CA GLU A 278 -23.94 -5.26 1.24
C GLU A 278 -22.77 -4.67 0.45
N ALA A 279 -22.47 -3.36 0.60
CA ALA A 279 -21.31 -2.72 -0.02
C ALA A 279 -19.99 -3.19 0.60
N ALA A 280 -19.93 -3.32 1.93
CA ALA A 280 -18.74 -3.83 2.62
C ALA A 280 -18.48 -5.31 2.33
N GLU A 281 -19.53 -6.12 2.10
CA GLU A 281 -19.40 -7.52 1.70
C GLU A 281 -18.91 -7.67 0.25
N VAL A 282 -19.37 -6.80 -0.66
CA VAL A 282 -18.92 -6.78 -2.06
C VAL A 282 -17.46 -6.32 -2.16
N GLU A 283 -17.06 -5.28 -1.41
CA GLU A 283 -15.66 -4.81 -1.37
C GLU A 283 -14.70 -5.90 -0.87
N LYS A 284 -15.10 -6.62 0.19
CA LYS A 284 -14.33 -7.77 0.71
C LYS A 284 -14.21 -8.90 -0.31
N LEU A 285 -15.28 -9.19 -1.04
CA LEU A 285 -15.29 -10.21 -2.08
C LEU A 285 -14.40 -9.82 -3.27
N GLU A 286 -14.45 -8.56 -3.70
CA GLU A 286 -13.60 -8.03 -4.78
C GLU A 286 -12.11 -8.02 -4.39
N SER A 287 -11.80 -7.60 -3.17
CA SER A 287 -10.44 -7.64 -2.60
C SER A 287 -9.92 -9.07 -2.52
N ALA A 288 -10.74 -10.02 -2.06
CA ALA A 288 -10.41 -11.44 -2.03
C ALA A 288 -10.14 -12.00 -3.44
N MET A 289 -10.96 -11.66 -4.44
CA MET A 289 -10.80 -12.11 -5.82
C MET A 289 -9.54 -11.52 -6.46
N ARG A 290 -9.23 -10.24 -6.22
CA ARG A 290 -7.99 -9.60 -6.71
C ARG A 290 -6.74 -10.21 -6.09
N LYS A 291 -6.74 -10.47 -4.77
CA LYS A 291 -5.62 -11.15 -4.07
C LYS A 291 -5.38 -12.56 -4.63
N LEU A 292 -6.44 -13.33 -4.88
CA LEU A 292 -6.33 -14.68 -5.48
C LEU A 292 -5.82 -14.64 -6.93
N GLN A 293 -6.19 -13.62 -7.70
CA GLN A 293 -5.71 -13.44 -9.06
C GLN A 293 -4.21 -13.08 -9.09
N ALA A 294 -3.75 -12.19 -8.21
CA ALA A 294 -2.32 -11.85 -8.09
C ALA A 294 -1.45 -13.07 -7.75
N VAL A 295 -1.90 -13.91 -6.80
CA VAL A 295 -1.19 -15.15 -6.42
C VAL A 295 -1.17 -16.17 -7.57
N ARG A 296 -2.25 -16.23 -8.36
CA ARG A 296 -2.31 -17.07 -9.56
C ARG A 296 -1.26 -16.65 -10.59
N ASP A 297 -1.11 -15.35 -10.83
CA ASP A 297 -0.18 -14.82 -11.82
C ASP A 297 1.28 -14.99 -11.39
N MET A 298 1.59 -14.78 -10.10
CA MET A 298 2.92 -15.04 -9.55
C MET A 298 3.28 -16.53 -9.51
N SER A 299 2.28 -17.42 -9.43
CA SER A 299 2.51 -18.87 -9.31
C SER A 299 2.52 -19.63 -10.65
N ALA A 300 2.30 -18.91 -11.76
CA ALA A 300 2.28 -19.45 -13.13
C ALA A 300 3.65 -20.02 -13.58
N GLY A 301 4.75 -19.65 -12.91
CA GLY A 301 6.11 -20.13 -13.21
C GLY A 301 6.69 -21.17 -12.25
N LEU A 302 6.01 -21.52 -11.15
CA LEU A 302 6.57 -22.35 -10.08
C LEU A 302 6.15 -23.83 -10.16
N PRO A 303 6.97 -24.77 -9.64
CA PRO A 303 6.61 -26.18 -9.49
C PRO A 303 5.32 -26.39 -8.70
N GLU A 304 4.56 -27.45 -9.03
CA GLU A 304 3.20 -27.68 -8.48
C GLU A 304 3.14 -27.73 -6.94
N GLU A 305 4.19 -28.21 -6.29
CA GLU A 305 4.27 -28.31 -4.83
C GLU A 305 4.37 -26.94 -4.16
N GLN A 306 5.15 -26.03 -4.74
CA GLN A 306 5.27 -24.63 -4.29
C GLN A 306 4.03 -23.81 -4.65
N ARG A 307 3.43 -24.07 -5.82
CA ARG A 307 2.16 -23.46 -6.24
C ARG A 307 1.03 -23.80 -5.27
N LYS A 308 0.91 -25.07 -4.87
CA LYS A 308 -0.08 -25.52 -3.86
C LYS A 308 0.16 -24.89 -2.49
N LYS A 309 1.42 -24.74 -2.08
CA LYS A 309 1.77 -24.09 -0.81
C LYS A 309 1.44 -22.59 -0.82
N MET A 310 1.72 -21.89 -1.91
CA MET A 310 1.37 -20.46 -2.07
C MET A 310 -0.14 -20.25 -2.18
N ALA A 311 -0.85 -21.09 -2.93
CA ALA A 311 -2.30 -21.04 -3.00
C ALA A 311 -2.95 -21.32 -1.63
N ALA A 312 -2.46 -22.31 -0.87
CA ALA A 312 -2.98 -22.61 0.47
C ALA A 312 -2.70 -21.48 1.47
N LYS A 313 -1.54 -20.81 1.36
CA LYS A 313 -1.22 -19.65 2.20
C LYS A 313 -2.14 -18.47 1.86
N ALA A 314 -2.34 -18.18 0.57
CA ALA A 314 -3.21 -17.12 0.10
C ALA A 314 -4.68 -17.34 0.48
N VAL A 315 -5.19 -18.57 0.35
CA VAL A 315 -6.57 -18.89 0.78
C VAL A 315 -6.74 -18.76 2.29
N ASN A 316 -5.73 -19.13 3.08
CA ASN A 316 -5.76 -18.95 4.53
C ASN A 316 -5.66 -17.48 4.95
N GLU A 317 -5.02 -16.65 4.14
CA GLU A 317 -4.96 -15.19 4.33
C GLU A 317 -6.32 -14.55 4.00
N VAL A 318 -6.92 -14.91 2.86
CA VAL A 318 -8.27 -14.47 2.48
C VAL A 318 -9.35 -14.92 3.48
N MET A 319 -9.25 -16.14 4.00
CA MET A 319 -10.17 -16.66 5.03
C MET A 319 -10.04 -15.98 6.40
N LYS A 320 -8.94 -15.25 6.66
CA LYS A 320 -8.78 -14.45 7.88
C LYS A 320 -9.31 -13.02 7.73
N ASP A 321 -9.46 -12.55 6.50
CA ASP A 321 -9.95 -11.22 6.16
C ASP A 321 -11.48 -11.18 5.93
N LEU A 322 -12.13 -12.35 5.81
CA LEU A 322 -13.58 -12.56 5.74
C LEU A 322 -14.18 -12.72 7.16
#